data_AF-A0A7W1E9C9-F1
#
_entry.id   AF-A0A7W1E9C9-F1
#
_cell.length_a   1.000
_cell.length_b   1.000
_cell.length_c   1.000
_cell.angle_alpha   90.00
_cell.angle_beta   90.00
_cell.angle_gamma   90.00
#
_symmetry.space_group_name_H-M   'P 1'
#
loop_
_entity.id
_entity.type
_entity.pdbx_description
1 polymer ?
#
loop_
_entity_poly.entity_id
_entity_poly.type
_entity_poly.pdbx_seq_one_letter_code
_entity_poly.pdbx_strand_id
1 'polypeptide(L)'
;MTLPERSHQTPSPLSASASARMIHAALLFGIVLFWGIAWYTGDTIAIPVAALPDRKVLYISLFLVSATLFGAAAFTAGRLPTRPLALTADEWWRRNLGRAVVVWTLVETPAILGTIAYLLTKDFRSLLAPFIGLLLFVNYRPSRFLIER
;
A
#
# COMPACT_ATOMS: atom_id res chain seq x y z
N MET A 1 -12.05 -43.00 36.69
CA MET A 1 -12.80 -42.04 35.86
C MET A 1 -11.92 -40.80 35.70
N THR A 2 -11.06 -40.81 34.69
CA THR A 2 -10.05 -39.78 34.43
C THR A 2 -10.62 -38.77 33.44
N LEU A 3 -10.64 -37.49 33.83
CA LEU A 3 -11.08 -36.38 32.99
C LEU A 3 -10.18 -36.25 31.75
N PRO A 4 -10.74 -36.00 30.55
CA PRO A 4 -9.93 -35.74 29.37
C PRO A 4 -9.20 -34.40 29.53
N GLU A 5 -7.88 -34.47 29.42
CA GLU A 5 -6.97 -33.34 29.37
C GLU A 5 -7.37 -32.44 28.19
N ARG A 6 -7.92 -31.25 28.47
CA ARG A 6 -8.11 -30.22 27.45
C ARG A 6 -6.71 -29.83 26.99
N SER A 7 -6.28 -30.36 25.86
CA SER A 7 -5.15 -29.83 25.13
C SER A 7 -5.42 -28.34 24.90
N HIS A 8 -4.63 -27.49 25.56
CA HIS A 8 -4.58 -26.08 25.24
C HIS A 8 -4.15 -26.00 23.78
N GLN A 9 -5.14 -25.85 22.90
CA GLN A 9 -4.93 -25.66 21.48
C GLN A 9 -4.32 -24.28 21.32
N THR A 10 -2.99 -24.21 21.46
CA THR A 10 -2.23 -23.00 21.20
C THR A 10 -2.57 -22.58 19.78
N PRO A 11 -3.08 -21.34 19.55
CA PRO A 11 -3.48 -20.93 18.22
C PRO A 11 -2.32 -21.15 17.27
N SER A 12 -2.56 -21.91 16.20
CA SER A 12 -1.55 -22.16 15.18
C SER A 12 -1.04 -20.81 14.69
N PRO A 13 0.29 -20.58 14.61
CA PRO A 13 0.80 -19.31 14.12
C PRO A 13 0.22 -19.05 12.73
N LEU A 14 -0.40 -17.88 12.55
CA LEU A 14 -1.00 -17.49 11.28
C LEU A 14 0.03 -17.66 10.15
N SER A 15 -0.37 -18.34 9.09
CA SER A 15 0.42 -18.48 7.86
C SER A 15 0.92 -17.10 7.41
N ALA A 16 2.23 -16.96 7.19
CA ALA A 16 2.82 -15.67 6.80
C ALA A 16 2.28 -15.17 5.45
N SER A 17 1.88 -16.09 4.57
CA SER A 17 1.14 -15.78 3.34
C SER A 17 -0.26 -15.22 3.61
N ALA A 18 -0.94 -15.71 4.65
CA ALA A 18 -2.21 -15.12 5.11
C ALA A 18 -1.98 -13.72 5.69
N SER A 19 -0.97 -13.52 6.52
CA SER A 19 -0.60 -12.20 7.05
C SER A 19 -0.26 -11.20 5.94
N ALA A 20 0.51 -11.63 4.92
CA ALA A 20 0.84 -10.80 3.76
C ALA A 20 -0.41 -10.30 3.02
N ARG A 21 -1.39 -11.19 2.81
CA ARG A 21 -2.67 -10.83 2.18
C ARG A 21 -3.49 -9.87 3.04
N MET A 22 -3.53 -10.09 4.35
CA MET A 22 -4.23 -9.20 5.29
C MET A 22 -3.61 -7.80 5.31
N ILE A 23 -2.27 -7.69 5.38
CA ILE A 23 -1.57 -6.40 5.36
C ILE A 23 -1.83 -5.68 4.04
N HIS A 24 -1.68 -6.37 2.91
CA HIS A 24 -1.94 -5.79 1.61
C HIS A 24 -3.39 -5.32 1.46
N ALA A 25 -4.36 -6.11 1.92
CA ALA A 25 -5.77 -5.74 1.92
C ALA A 25 -6.05 -4.55 2.84
N ALA A 26 -5.43 -4.49 4.02
CA ALA A 26 -5.58 -3.38 4.96
C ALA A 26 -5.05 -2.07 4.38
N LEU A 27 -3.91 -2.10 3.67
CA LEU A 27 -3.36 -0.92 3.00
C LEU A 27 -4.25 -0.44 1.85
N LEU A 28 -4.72 -1.37 0.99
CA LEU A 28 -5.71 -1.04 -0.05
C LEU A 28 -6.98 -0.43 0.54
N PHE A 29 -7.50 -1.05 1.60
CA PHE A 29 -8.68 -0.56 2.28
C PHE A 29 -8.43 0.81 2.92
N GLY A 30 -7.25 1.03 3.48
CA GLY A 30 -6.81 2.33 4.01
C GLY A 30 -6.85 3.43 2.94
N ILE A 31 -6.30 3.16 1.75
CA ILE A 31 -6.33 4.11 0.62
C ILE A 31 -7.78 4.43 0.21
N VAL A 32 -8.62 3.40 0.04
CA VAL A 32 -10.03 3.58 -0.38
C VAL A 32 -10.84 4.30 0.69
N LEU A 33 -10.67 3.94 1.96
CA LEU A 33 -11.35 4.57 3.08
C LEU A 33 -10.91 6.02 3.23
N PHE A 34 -9.61 6.29 3.14
CA PHE A 34 -9.08 7.65 3.14
C PHE A 34 -9.69 8.47 2.01
N TRP A 35 -9.77 7.90 0.80
CA TRP A 35 -10.39 8.54 -0.35
C TRP A 35 -11.89 8.83 -0.12
N GLY A 36 -12.62 7.89 0.47
CA GLY A 36 -14.04 8.08 0.81
C GLY A 36 -14.27 9.16 1.86
N ILE A 37 -13.46 9.19 2.93
CA ILE A 37 -13.53 10.23 3.97
C ILE A 37 -13.15 11.59 3.38
N ALA A 38 -12.07 11.63 2.60
CA ALA A 38 -11.60 12.80 1.88
C ALA A 38 -12.71 13.37 0.98
N TRP A 39 -13.39 12.51 0.21
CA TRP A 39 -14.50 12.91 -0.64
C TRP A 39 -15.66 13.50 0.17
N TYR A 40 -16.05 12.83 1.25
CA TYR A 40 -17.16 13.25 2.11
C TYR A 40 -16.90 14.57 2.84
N THR A 41 -15.67 14.79 3.31
CA THR A 41 -15.27 15.99 4.07
C THR A 41 -14.71 17.10 3.20
N GLY A 42 -14.46 16.84 1.92
CA GLY A 42 -13.76 17.78 1.05
C GLY A 42 -14.49 19.10 0.84
N ASP A 43 -15.80 19.16 1.07
CA ASP A 43 -16.59 20.38 0.87
C ASP A 43 -16.66 21.28 2.12
N THR A 44 -16.27 20.76 3.29
CA THR A 44 -16.25 21.49 4.55
C THR A 44 -14.89 22.14 4.88
N ILE A 45 -13.80 21.72 4.23
CA ILE A 45 -12.45 22.24 4.46
C ILE A 45 -12.14 23.34 3.45
N ALA A 46 -12.68 24.54 3.67
CA ALA A 46 -12.32 25.72 2.88
C ALA A 46 -10.99 26.33 3.38
N ILE A 47 -9.85 25.82 2.89
CA ILE A 47 -8.57 26.50 3.14
C ILE A 47 -8.54 27.77 2.27
N PRO A 48 -8.21 28.95 2.83
CA PRO A 48 -8.06 30.17 2.05
C PRO A 48 -7.04 29.95 0.93
N VAL A 49 -7.41 30.28 -0.30
CA VAL A 49 -6.55 30.07 -1.49
C VAL A 49 -5.16 30.72 -1.34
N ALA A 50 -5.07 31.82 -0.57
CA ALA A 50 -3.81 32.51 -0.27
C ALA A 50 -2.84 31.73 0.63
N ALA A 51 -3.32 30.70 1.36
CA ALA A 51 -2.50 29.84 2.21
C ALA A 51 -1.94 28.62 1.46
N LEU A 52 -2.37 28.38 0.22
CA LEU A 52 -1.87 27.30 -0.61
C LEU A 52 -0.58 27.74 -1.33
N PRO A 53 0.45 26.87 -1.41
CA PRO A 53 1.58 27.11 -2.29
C PRO A 53 1.12 27.37 -3.74
N ASP A 54 1.93 28.09 -4.51
CA ASP A 54 1.68 28.22 -5.96
C ASP A 54 1.44 26.81 -6.54
N ARG A 55 0.34 26.67 -7.29
CA ARG A 55 -0.09 25.41 -7.92
C ARG A 55 1.06 24.75 -8.68
N LYS A 56 1.93 25.55 -9.33
CA LYS A 56 3.11 25.03 -10.04
C LYS A 56 4.08 24.33 -9.10
N VAL A 57 4.40 24.96 -7.97
CA VAL A 57 5.30 24.41 -6.95
C VAL A 57 4.70 23.14 -6.35
N LEU A 58 3.39 23.14 -6.08
CA LEU A 58 2.68 21.96 -5.59
C LEU A 58 2.79 20.79 -6.57
N TYR A 59 2.50 21.01 -7.86
CA TYR A 59 2.54 19.92 -8.85
C TYR A 59 3.95 19.43 -9.12
N ILE A 60 4.95 20.32 -9.18
CA ILE A 60 6.35 19.92 -9.34
C ILE A 60 6.80 19.08 -8.14
N SER A 61 6.48 19.53 -6.92
CA SER A 61 6.83 18.80 -5.69
C SER A 61 6.14 17.44 -5.64
N LEU A 62 4.83 17.40 -5.92
CA LEU A 62 4.06 16.16 -5.96
C LEU A 62 4.63 15.20 -7.01
N PHE A 63 4.97 15.71 -8.20
CA PHE A 63 5.59 14.91 -9.26
C PHE A 63 6.93 14.33 -8.81
N LEU A 64 7.85 15.16 -8.30
CA LEU A 64 9.18 14.70 -7.89
C LEU A 64 9.14 13.69 -6.75
N VAL A 65 8.30 13.95 -5.74
CA VAL A 65 8.11 13.02 -4.61
C VAL A 65 7.48 11.71 -5.11
N SER A 66 6.43 11.78 -5.91
CA SER A 66 5.77 10.58 -6.45
C SER A 66 6.72 9.77 -7.34
N ALA A 67 7.46 10.43 -8.23
CA ALA A 67 8.43 9.78 -9.11
C ALA A 67 9.55 9.09 -8.32
N THR A 68 10.06 9.75 -7.27
CA THR A 68 11.09 9.17 -6.39
C THR A 68 10.57 7.95 -5.64
N LEU A 69 9.37 8.05 -5.06
CA LEU A 69 8.79 6.97 -4.27
C LEU A 69 8.36 5.78 -5.14
N PHE A 70 7.74 6.03 -6.29
CA PHE A 70 7.41 4.96 -7.25
C PHE A 70 8.67 4.34 -7.86
N GLY A 71 9.69 5.14 -8.17
CA GLY A 71 10.99 4.64 -8.62
C GLY A 71 11.65 3.75 -7.57
N ALA A 72 11.66 4.18 -6.30
CA ALA A 72 12.17 3.38 -5.20
C ALA A 72 11.37 2.09 -4.98
N ALA A 73 10.05 2.14 -5.11
CA ALA A 73 9.18 0.96 -5.05
C ALA A 73 9.52 -0.03 -6.16
N ALA A 74 9.62 0.44 -7.41
CA ALA A 74 9.95 -0.40 -8.56
C ALA A 74 11.35 -1.01 -8.43
N PHE A 75 12.34 -0.22 -8.00
CA PHE A 75 13.72 -0.66 -7.78
C PHE A 75 13.84 -1.71 -6.66
N THR A 76 13.07 -1.54 -5.59
CA THR A 76 13.03 -2.48 -4.46
C THR A 76 12.26 -3.75 -4.83
N ALA A 77 11.14 -3.61 -5.52
CA ALA A 77 10.34 -4.73 -6.01
C ALA A 77 11.11 -5.59 -7.01
N GLY A 78 11.87 -4.97 -7.92
CA GLY A 78 12.74 -5.68 -8.87
C GLY A 78 13.89 -6.43 -8.22
N ARG A 79 14.23 -6.14 -6.95
CA ARG A 79 15.23 -6.88 -6.16
C ARG A 79 14.64 -7.94 -5.24
N LEU A 80 13.32 -8.08 -5.18
CA LEU A 80 12.72 -9.17 -4.42
C LEU A 80 13.05 -10.49 -5.11
N PRO A 81 13.62 -11.47 -4.39
CA PRO A 81 13.98 -12.74 -4.97
C PRO A 81 12.72 -13.50 -5.39
N THR A 82 12.67 -14.00 -6.62
CA THR A 82 11.61 -14.91 -7.06
C THR A 82 11.60 -16.15 -6.15
N ARG A 83 10.41 -16.65 -5.78
CA ARG A 83 10.29 -17.83 -4.92
C ARG A 83 10.90 -19.06 -5.63
N PRO A 84 11.92 -19.73 -5.06
CA PRO A 84 12.40 -21.00 -5.58
C PRO A 84 11.32 -22.08 -5.43
N LEU A 85 11.18 -22.99 -6.40
CA LEU A 85 10.20 -24.10 -6.36
C LEU A 85 10.28 -24.96 -5.09
N ALA A 86 11.48 -25.13 -4.53
CA ALA A 86 11.72 -25.90 -3.32
C ALA A 86 11.29 -25.19 -2.01
N LEU A 87 10.96 -23.90 -2.05
CA LEU A 87 10.60 -23.12 -0.86
C LEU A 87 9.08 -22.96 -0.76
N THR A 88 8.53 -23.24 0.43
CA THR A 88 7.11 -23.02 0.67
C THR A 88 6.78 -21.53 0.62
N ALA A 89 5.53 -21.19 0.27
CA ALA A 89 5.10 -19.80 0.21
C ALA A 89 5.24 -19.09 1.56
N ASP A 90 4.92 -19.79 2.65
CA ASP A 90 5.02 -19.23 4.00
C ASP A 90 6.45 -18.94 4.40
N GLU A 91 7.40 -19.80 4.07
CA GLU A 91 8.83 -19.54 4.32
C GLU A 91 9.35 -18.35 3.51
N TRP A 92 8.92 -18.22 2.25
CA TRP A 92 9.28 -17.06 1.44
C TRP A 92 8.75 -15.77 2.04
N TRP A 93 7.47 -15.75 2.43
CA TRP A 93 6.84 -14.59 3.05
C TRP A 93 7.48 -14.26 4.40
N ARG A 94 7.76 -15.24 5.26
CA ARG A 94 8.46 -14.97 6.53
C ARG A 94 9.81 -14.25 6.34
N ARG A 95 10.53 -14.56 5.26
CA ARG A 95 11.83 -13.95 4.96
C ARG A 95 11.75 -12.59 4.26
N ASN A 96 10.71 -12.36 3.45
CA ASN A 96 10.61 -11.20 2.55
C ASN A 96 9.47 -10.23 2.88
N LEU A 97 8.59 -10.55 3.84
CA LEU A 97 7.42 -9.72 4.18
C LEU A 97 7.81 -8.28 4.47
N GLY A 98 8.85 -8.04 5.27
CA GLY A 98 9.30 -6.68 5.57
C GLY A 98 9.67 -5.87 4.32
N ARG A 99 10.36 -6.49 3.36
CA ARG A 99 10.71 -5.84 2.09
C ARG A 99 9.48 -5.59 1.21
N ALA A 100 8.53 -6.53 1.21
CA ALA A 100 7.27 -6.36 0.49
C ALA A 100 6.42 -5.22 1.08
N VAL A 101 6.36 -5.11 2.42
CA VAL A 101 5.69 -4.00 3.11
C VAL A 101 6.33 -2.67 2.75
N VAL A 102 7.66 -2.59 2.70
CA VAL A 102 8.35 -1.36 2.24
C VAL A 102 7.92 -0.98 0.83
N VAL A 103 7.86 -1.94 -0.11
CA VAL A 103 7.36 -1.67 -1.47
C VAL A 103 5.92 -1.15 -1.44
N TRP A 104 5.04 -1.76 -0.65
CA TRP A 104 3.65 -1.33 -0.56
C TRP A 104 3.51 0.07 0.04
N THR A 105 4.22 0.39 1.12
CA THR A 105 4.20 1.72 1.75
C THR A 105 4.77 2.81 0.83
N LEU A 106 5.82 2.49 0.06
CA LEU A 106 6.37 3.41 -0.95
C LEU A 106 5.35 3.74 -2.06
N VAL A 107 4.45 2.82 -2.38
CA VAL A 107 3.37 3.04 -3.36
C VAL A 107 2.17 3.75 -2.74
N GLU A 108 1.83 3.44 -1.49
CA GLU A 108 0.73 4.05 -0.75
C GLU A 108 0.95 5.55 -0.52
N THR A 109 2.17 5.95 -0.16
CA THR A 109 2.47 7.32 0.26
C THR A 109 2.14 8.36 -0.84
N PRO A 110 2.57 8.20 -2.11
CA PRO A 110 2.15 9.08 -3.21
C PRO A 110 0.63 9.09 -3.45
N ALA A 111 -0.06 7.98 -3.20
CA ALA A 111 -1.50 7.89 -3.40
C ALA A 111 -2.27 8.74 -2.38
N ILE A 112 -1.86 8.68 -1.11
CA ILE A 112 -2.42 9.54 -0.06
C ILE A 112 -2.08 11.02 -0.36
N LEU A 113 -0.83 11.31 -0.72
CA LEU A 113 -0.40 12.69 -1.02
C LEU A 113 -1.17 13.32 -2.20
N GLY A 114 -1.39 12.58 -3.29
CA GLY A 114 -2.17 13.11 -4.41
C GLY A 114 -3.66 13.30 -4.09
N THR A 115 -4.21 12.47 -3.19
CA THR A 115 -5.57 12.67 -2.66
C THR A 115 -5.65 13.92 -1.80
N ILE A 116 -4.67 14.16 -0.91
CA ILE A 116 -4.59 15.40 -0.12
C ILE A 116 -4.47 16.61 -1.05
N ALA A 117 -3.59 16.56 -2.05
CA ALA A 117 -3.46 17.62 -3.03
C ALA A 117 -4.77 17.88 -3.81
N TYR A 118 -5.56 16.84 -4.08
CA TYR A 118 -6.89 16.99 -4.68
C TYR A 118 -7.84 17.71 -3.75
N LEU A 119 -7.89 17.35 -2.46
CA LEU A 119 -8.77 18.05 -1.51
C LEU A 119 -8.43 19.52 -1.37
N LEU A 120 -7.13 19.83 -1.33
CA LEU A 120 -6.64 21.19 -1.19
C LEU A 120 -6.89 22.06 -2.42
N THR A 121 -6.80 21.49 -3.62
CA THR A 121 -6.85 22.27 -4.87
C THR A 121 -8.14 22.11 -5.68
N LYS A 122 -8.90 21.04 -5.39
CA LYS A 122 -10.02 20.50 -6.18
C LYS A 122 -9.66 20.28 -7.66
N ASP A 123 -8.37 20.10 -7.95
CA ASP A 123 -7.88 19.84 -9.31
C ASP A 123 -7.66 18.35 -9.51
N PHE A 124 -8.36 17.77 -10.49
CA PHE A 124 -8.25 16.35 -10.85
C PHE A 124 -6.85 15.92 -11.26
N ARG A 125 -5.96 16.85 -11.67
CA ARG A 125 -4.58 16.52 -12.06
C ARG A 125 -3.79 15.87 -10.93
N SER A 126 -4.05 16.20 -9.67
CA SER A 126 -3.35 15.56 -8.55
C SER A 126 -3.78 14.11 -8.32
N LEU A 127 -4.90 13.67 -8.92
CA LEU A 127 -5.36 12.29 -8.84
C LEU A 127 -4.55 11.31 -9.72
N LEU A 128 -3.66 11.81 -10.58
CA LEU A 128 -2.72 10.97 -11.33
C LEU A 128 -1.85 10.12 -10.40
N ALA A 129 -1.35 10.70 -9.30
CA ALA A 129 -0.53 9.99 -8.34
C ALA A 129 -1.28 8.81 -7.67
N PRO A 130 -2.47 8.99 -7.07
CA PRO A 130 -3.24 7.87 -6.52
C PRO A 130 -3.68 6.86 -7.57
N PHE A 131 -4.01 7.29 -8.79
CA PHE A 131 -4.35 6.36 -9.86
C PHE A 131 -3.17 5.44 -10.21
N ILE A 132 -1.97 6.01 -10.40
CA ILE A 132 -0.74 5.23 -10.66
C ILE A 132 -0.41 4.34 -9.45
N GLY A 133 -0.54 4.88 -8.23
CA GLY A 133 -0.32 4.14 -6.99
C GLY A 133 -1.23 2.91 -6.91
N LEU A 134 -2.52 3.06 -7.21
CA LEU A 134 -3.48 1.97 -7.21
C LEU A 134 -3.13 0.87 -8.23
N LEU A 135 -2.75 1.28 -9.45
CA LEU A 135 -2.30 0.35 -10.49
C LEU A 135 -1.07 -0.46 -10.05
N LEU A 136 -0.08 0.21 -9.47
CA LEU A 136 1.11 -0.45 -8.92
C LEU A 136 0.76 -1.38 -7.76
N PHE A 137 -0.16 -0.99 -6.90
CA PHE A 137 -0.61 -1.81 -5.78
C PHE A 137 -1.23 -3.13 -6.25
N VAL A 138 -2.12 -3.06 -7.25
CA VAL A 138 -2.72 -4.25 -7.88
C VAL A 138 -1.64 -5.11 -8.56
N ASN A 139 -0.62 -4.49 -9.16
CA ASN A 139 0.47 -5.18 -9.83
C ASN A 139 1.38 -5.95 -8.84
N TYR A 140 1.58 -5.41 -7.64
CA TYR A 140 2.37 -6.00 -6.56
C TYR A 140 1.56 -6.92 -5.62
N ARG A 141 0.45 -7.48 -6.11
CA ARG A 141 -0.44 -8.35 -5.33
C ARG A 141 0.27 -9.61 -4.83
N PRO A 142 0.03 -10.04 -3.56
CA PRO A 142 0.62 -11.24 -2.98
C PRO A 142 0.35 -12.53 -3.77
N SER A 143 -0.80 -12.62 -4.43
CA SER A 143 -1.26 -13.79 -5.18
C SER A 143 -0.45 -14.09 -6.44
N ARG A 144 0.34 -13.15 -6.96
CA ARG A 144 1.28 -13.43 -8.06
C ARG A 144 2.45 -14.32 -7.66
N PHE A 145 2.83 -14.34 -6.39
CA PHE A 145 3.91 -15.20 -5.91
C PHE A 145 3.47 -16.65 -5.61
N LEU A 146 2.17 -16.93 -5.76
CA LEU A 146 1.55 -18.23 -5.46
C LEU A 146 1.16 -19.04 -6.70
N ILE A 147 1.07 -18.43 -7.90
CA ILE A 147 0.41 -19.05 -9.07
C ILE A 147 1.38 -19.44 -10.23
N GLU A 148 2.61 -18.96 -10.32
CA GLU A 148 3.58 -19.41 -11.36
C GLU A 148 4.99 -19.50 -10.74
N ARG A 149 5.77 -20.57 -10.86
CA ARG A 149 5.71 -21.83 -11.63
C ARG A 149 5.94 -23.03 -10.72
#